data_AF-A4HZI7-F1
#
_entry.id   AF-A4HZI7-F1
#
_cell.length_a   1.000
_cell.length_b   1.000
_cell.length_c   1.000
_cell.angle_alpha   90.00
_cell.angle_beta   90.00
_cell.angle_gamma   90.00
#
_symmetry.space_group_name_H-M   'P 1'
#
loop_
_entity.id
_entity.type
_entity.pdbx_description
1 polymer ?
#
loop_
_entity_poly.entity_id
_entity_poly.type
_entity_poly.pdbx_seq_one_letter_code
_entity_poly.pdbx_strand_id
1 'polypeptide(L)'
;MLRRAIFIGARHHGGKLAPFFLVLGIGLLCLLPVLRTRKIYIDENAIGQMFPSADAGSVTAYLDPTVRWPQRLVRGRRSPGSEIVAVYVNTDYPASVSLANALIEVIRRRKSLACDVQFYFVNSSEEWPVPQAYTRAALVLNLSTLYNRHICIDTLGANGIQPNQDYTNTAAQFAAANQFLPSYLCQRRHRSTDDAHAGFWHYWAYLEASVQLPTRPQPWHIIPSHSINTIAISSDPLYMASSMFPHSQLPDAFAQLVLQIIVSLNGLEEKFHHSTFVWLPVSLWHYVEYDHAQFCIILFVASIFSTTYSEYQLRGISITPLFVTLLLTPVAAAAVFQVAGWGAVAAASAAFSLLFRLLMGHVNSGMLLSFNAIALCLLIILQPACGLVAGAAAAIQVSFIHNALQNRPAMAVGAAVSSALAYYFIYHLRLPLFGVDGISELFVSFVIYPNAVWIGSRLLCLLS
;
A
#
# COMPACT_ATOMS: atom_id res chain seq x y z
N MET A 1 30.34 -17.89 29.98
CA MET A 1 29.95 -19.24 29.50
C MET A 1 28.74 -19.21 28.57
N LEU A 2 27.66 -18.50 28.92
CA LEU A 2 26.46 -18.38 28.09
C LEU A 2 26.72 -17.97 26.63
N ARG A 3 27.50 -16.90 26.39
CA ARG A 3 27.85 -16.44 25.03
C ARG A 3 28.51 -17.52 24.17
N ARG A 4 29.39 -18.33 24.76
CA ARG A 4 30.08 -19.43 24.05
C ARG A 4 29.10 -20.57 23.74
N ALA A 5 28.22 -20.90 24.68
CA ALA A 5 27.15 -21.88 24.46
C ALA A 5 26.17 -21.43 23.37
N ILE A 6 25.73 -20.16 23.39
CA ILE A 6 24.88 -19.57 22.34
C ILE A 6 25.60 -19.61 20.98
N PHE A 7 26.87 -19.22 20.92
CA PHE A 7 27.64 -19.26 19.68
C PHE A 7 27.80 -20.68 19.13
N ILE A 8 28.16 -21.65 19.97
CA ILE A 8 28.29 -23.06 19.56
C ILE A 8 26.93 -23.61 19.12
N GLY A 9 25.87 -23.31 19.87
CA GLY A 9 24.50 -23.69 19.53
C GLY A 9 24.06 -23.11 18.18
N ALA A 10 24.24 -21.81 17.97
CA ALA A 10 23.95 -21.15 16.69
C ALA A 10 24.78 -21.71 15.54
N ARG A 11 26.07 -22.02 15.78
CA ARG A 11 26.95 -22.62 14.77
C ARG A 11 26.50 -24.00 14.33
N HIS A 12 25.95 -24.83 15.23
CA HIS A 12 25.51 -26.19 14.90
C HIS A 12 24.04 -26.28 14.47
N HIS A 13 23.17 -25.43 15.01
CA HIS A 13 21.72 -25.52 14.81
C HIS A 13 21.13 -24.33 14.06
N GLY A 14 21.90 -23.28 13.79
CA GLY A 14 21.41 -22.05 13.16
C GLY A 14 20.76 -22.28 11.79
N GLY A 15 21.20 -23.30 11.05
CA GLY A 15 20.59 -23.66 9.78
C GLY A 15 19.22 -24.35 9.92
N LYS A 16 18.97 -25.03 11.04
CA LYS A 16 17.79 -25.89 11.25
C LYS A 16 16.53 -25.11 11.67
N LEU A 17 16.68 -23.83 12.02
CA LEU A 17 15.59 -23.01 12.57
C LEU A 17 14.73 -22.34 11.49
N ALA A 18 15.14 -22.38 10.21
CA ALA A 18 14.43 -21.72 9.12
C ALA A 18 12.94 -22.06 9.06
N PRO A 19 12.52 -23.35 9.14
CA PRO A 19 11.09 -23.69 9.09
C PRO A 19 10.32 -23.11 10.28
N PHE A 20 10.94 -23.08 11.46
CA PHE A 20 10.32 -22.52 12.66
C PHE A 20 10.09 -21.01 12.50
N PHE A 21 11.10 -20.26 12.04
CA PHE A 21 10.95 -18.83 11.80
C PHE A 21 9.93 -18.52 10.70
N LEU A 22 9.89 -19.32 9.63
CA LEU A 22 8.88 -19.17 8.58
C LEU A 22 7.46 -19.36 9.13
N VAL A 23 7.21 -20.45 9.86
CA VAL A 23 5.89 -20.74 10.43
C VAL A 23 5.49 -19.68 11.46
N LEU A 24 6.42 -19.24 12.31
CA LEU A 24 6.15 -18.16 13.27
C LEU A 24 5.83 -16.84 12.54
N GLY A 25 6.55 -16.51 11.47
CA GLY A 25 6.30 -15.32 10.66
C GLY A 25 4.94 -15.35 9.98
N ILE A 26 4.57 -16.47 9.35
CA ILE A 26 3.24 -16.64 8.74
C ILE A 26 2.14 -16.57 9.82
N GLY A 27 2.34 -17.25 10.94
CA GLY A 27 1.41 -17.22 12.06
C GLY A 27 1.21 -15.80 12.58
N LEU A 28 2.29 -15.04 12.76
CA LEU A 28 2.22 -13.64 13.18
C LEU A 28 1.52 -12.77 12.14
N LEU A 29 1.83 -12.92 10.84
CA LEU A 29 1.15 -12.19 9.77
C LEU A 29 -0.37 -12.38 9.82
N CYS A 30 -0.84 -13.62 10.05
CA CYS A 30 -2.26 -13.92 10.19
C CYS A 30 -2.88 -13.40 11.50
N LEU A 31 -2.08 -13.33 12.58
CA LEU A 31 -2.53 -12.91 13.91
C LEU A 31 -2.35 -11.41 14.18
N LEU A 32 -1.64 -10.66 13.34
CA LEU A 32 -1.47 -9.21 13.47
C LEU A 32 -2.81 -8.48 13.72
N PRO A 33 -3.91 -8.78 13.00
CA PRO A 33 -5.22 -8.18 13.27
C PRO A 33 -5.75 -8.37 14.70
N VAL A 34 -5.32 -9.39 15.42
CA VAL A 34 -5.71 -9.65 16.82
C VAL A 34 -5.05 -8.65 17.77
N LEU A 35 -3.85 -8.15 17.41
CA LEU A 35 -3.09 -7.15 18.16
C LEU A 35 -3.59 -5.71 17.91
N ARG A 36 -4.72 -5.56 17.24
CA ARG A 36 -5.29 -4.25 16.94
C ARG A 36 -5.50 -3.43 18.21
N THR A 37 -5.30 -2.12 18.09
CA THR A 37 -5.58 -1.18 19.17
C THR A 37 -7.05 -1.27 19.59
N ARG A 38 -7.32 -1.16 20.90
CA ARG A 38 -8.69 -1.11 21.45
C ARG A 38 -9.28 0.30 21.46
N LYS A 39 -8.43 1.30 21.25
CA LYS A 39 -8.77 2.72 21.26
C LYS A 39 -8.24 3.35 19.98
N ILE A 40 -9.04 4.23 19.41
CA ILE A 40 -8.60 5.16 18.37
C ILE A 40 -7.81 6.23 19.12
N TYR A 41 -6.50 6.30 18.90
CA TYR A 41 -5.69 7.42 19.34
C TYR A 41 -5.70 8.46 18.21
N ILE A 42 -6.06 9.68 18.59
CA ILE A 42 -5.93 10.89 17.80
C ILE A 42 -5.16 11.84 18.72
N ASP A 43 -4.00 12.32 18.31
CA ASP A 43 -3.30 13.32 19.09
C ASP A 43 -4.07 14.65 18.98
N GLU A 44 -4.87 14.95 20.01
CA GLU A 44 -5.67 16.16 20.08
C GLU A 44 -4.81 17.44 20.03
N ASN A 45 -3.54 17.37 20.40
CA ASN A 45 -2.65 18.52 20.24
C ASN A 45 -2.32 18.77 18.78
N ALA A 46 -2.28 17.69 18.00
CA ALA A 46 -1.92 17.75 16.60
C ALA A 46 -3.14 18.20 15.75
N ILE A 47 -4.36 17.84 16.16
CA ILE A 47 -5.63 18.28 15.53
C ILE A 47 -6.34 19.28 16.44
N GLY A 48 -6.21 20.58 16.15
CA GLY A 48 -6.73 21.64 17.03
C GLY A 48 -8.23 21.62 17.31
N GLN A 49 -9.06 20.96 16.48
CA GLN A 49 -10.48 20.72 16.76
C GLN A 49 -10.92 19.34 16.27
N MET A 50 -11.07 18.39 17.19
CA MET A 50 -11.55 17.04 16.89
C MET A 50 -13.03 16.99 16.50
N PHE A 51 -13.85 17.92 17.01
CA PHE A 51 -15.27 18.06 16.67
C PHE A 51 -15.59 19.50 16.30
N PRO A 52 -15.15 19.96 15.11
CA PRO A 52 -15.36 21.34 14.72
C PRO A 52 -16.87 21.59 14.60
N SER A 53 -17.36 22.68 15.22
CA SER A 53 -18.73 23.13 15.06
C SER A 53 -18.90 23.73 13.64
N ALA A 54 -19.00 22.84 12.66
CA ALA A 54 -19.33 23.16 11.30
C ALA A 54 -20.82 22.85 11.07
N ASP A 55 -21.44 23.66 10.24
CA ASP A 55 -22.79 23.51 9.72
C ASP A 55 -22.73 24.11 8.31
N ALA A 56 -22.93 23.26 7.32
CA ALA A 56 -23.02 23.64 5.92
C ALA A 56 -24.41 24.20 5.57
N GLY A 57 -25.43 23.89 6.38
CA GLY A 57 -26.84 24.10 6.05
C GLY A 57 -27.26 23.29 4.83
N SER A 58 -28.43 23.62 4.28
CA SER A 58 -28.87 23.03 3.01
C SER A 58 -28.09 23.65 1.85
N VAL A 59 -27.46 22.79 1.05
CA VAL A 59 -26.62 23.20 -0.07
C VAL A 59 -27.23 22.90 -1.42
N THR A 60 -28.41 22.27 -1.46
CA THR A 60 -29.04 21.77 -2.68
C THR A 60 -29.20 22.85 -3.76
N ALA A 61 -29.50 24.09 -3.34
CA ALA A 61 -29.65 25.23 -4.24
C ALA A 61 -28.33 25.72 -4.88
N TYR A 62 -27.17 25.27 -4.36
CA TYR A 62 -25.84 25.67 -4.83
C TYR A 62 -25.09 24.55 -5.57
N LEU A 63 -25.74 23.39 -5.75
CA LEU A 63 -25.17 22.29 -6.53
C LEU A 63 -25.18 22.67 -8.02
N ASP A 64 -24.02 23.10 -8.51
CA ASP A 64 -23.77 23.49 -9.90
C ASP A 64 -22.57 22.69 -10.44
N PRO A 65 -22.71 21.82 -11.43
CA PRO A 65 -21.59 21.03 -11.97
C PRO A 65 -20.66 21.84 -12.89
N THR A 66 -20.88 23.15 -13.05
CA THR A 66 -20.12 23.98 -13.98
C THR A 66 -18.80 24.47 -13.37
N VAL A 67 -17.68 24.22 -14.05
CA VAL A 67 -16.39 24.82 -13.71
C VAL A 67 -16.29 26.20 -14.35
N ARG A 68 -16.35 27.27 -13.53
CA ARG A 68 -16.26 28.66 -14.02
C ARG A 68 -14.82 29.14 -14.16
N TRP A 69 -13.95 28.69 -13.27
CA TRP A 69 -12.52 28.99 -13.26
C TRP A 69 -11.76 27.74 -12.83
N PRO A 70 -10.57 27.48 -13.41
CA PRO A 70 -9.77 26.31 -13.05
C PRO A 70 -9.26 26.36 -11.61
N GLN A 71 -9.16 27.55 -11.03
CA GLN A 71 -8.78 27.75 -9.63
C GLN A 71 -9.67 28.79 -8.97
N ARG A 72 -10.05 28.55 -7.71
CA ARG A 72 -10.88 29.47 -6.92
C ARG A 72 -10.35 29.57 -5.49
N LEU A 73 -9.96 30.77 -5.08
CA LEU A 73 -9.52 31.06 -3.72
C LEU A 73 -10.68 31.62 -2.90
N VAL A 74 -10.92 31.06 -1.71
CA VAL A 74 -11.87 31.59 -0.73
C VAL A 74 -11.12 32.05 0.51
N ARG A 75 -11.15 33.35 0.80
CA ARG A 75 -10.39 33.95 1.90
C ARG A 75 -10.99 33.59 3.26
N GLY A 76 -10.17 33.12 4.21
CA GLY A 76 -10.60 32.75 5.56
C GLY A 76 -10.97 33.94 6.47
N ARG A 77 -10.48 35.14 6.12
CA ARG A 77 -10.71 36.43 6.79
C ARG A 77 -10.13 36.58 8.21
N ARG A 78 -9.46 35.58 8.79
CA ARG A 78 -8.80 35.68 10.11
C ARG A 78 -7.27 35.67 10.11
N SER A 79 -6.58 35.22 9.07
CA SER A 79 -5.10 35.19 9.06
C SER A 79 -4.49 36.19 8.07
N PRO A 80 -3.42 36.91 8.46
CA PRO A 80 -2.54 37.63 7.53
C PRO A 80 -1.46 36.71 6.88
N GLY A 81 -1.43 35.41 7.20
CA GLY A 81 -0.47 34.44 6.66
C GLY A 81 -0.85 33.89 5.29
N SER A 82 0.14 33.47 4.52
CA SER A 82 0.02 32.90 3.16
C SER A 82 -0.37 31.41 3.13
N GLU A 83 -0.91 30.89 4.23
CA GLU A 83 -1.19 29.47 4.39
C GLU A 83 -2.55 29.10 3.80
N ILE A 84 -2.59 27.97 3.11
CA ILE A 84 -3.80 27.48 2.45
C ILE A 84 -4.12 26.03 2.83
N VAL A 85 -5.41 25.70 2.78
CA VAL A 85 -5.89 24.33 2.58
C VAL A 85 -6.17 24.17 1.08
N ALA A 86 -5.48 23.24 0.42
CA ALA A 86 -5.71 22.94 -0.98
C ALA A 86 -6.86 21.93 -1.11
N VAL A 87 -7.81 22.18 -2.01
CA VAL A 87 -8.92 21.28 -2.33
C VAL A 87 -8.88 20.96 -3.82
N TYR A 88 -8.45 19.77 -4.18
CA TYR A 88 -8.49 19.28 -5.55
C TYR A 88 -9.84 18.67 -5.84
N VAL A 89 -10.44 19.07 -6.96
CA VAL A 89 -11.77 18.67 -7.38
C VAL A 89 -11.63 17.95 -8.71
N ASN A 90 -11.89 16.64 -8.71
CA ASN A 90 -11.87 15.88 -9.95
C ASN A 90 -13.03 16.30 -10.85
N THR A 91 -12.72 16.95 -11.97
CA THR A 91 -13.70 17.44 -12.94
C THR A 91 -14.25 16.35 -13.85
N ASP A 92 -13.65 15.15 -13.87
CA ASP A 92 -14.23 13.97 -14.53
C ASP A 92 -15.57 13.58 -13.90
N TYR A 93 -15.82 13.99 -12.65
CA TYR A 93 -17.05 13.70 -11.94
C TYR A 93 -17.86 14.98 -11.61
N PRO A 94 -19.02 15.19 -12.26
CA PRO A 94 -19.88 16.35 -12.01
C PRO A 94 -20.34 16.51 -10.55
N ALA A 95 -20.43 15.40 -9.80
CA ALA A 95 -20.76 15.40 -8.38
C ALA A 95 -19.68 16.08 -7.53
N SER A 96 -18.39 15.82 -7.77
CA SER A 96 -17.28 16.55 -7.14
C SER A 96 -17.37 18.06 -7.39
N VAL A 97 -17.61 18.47 -8.63
CA VAL A 97 -17.70 19.89 -9.02
C VAL A 97 -18.89 20.57 -8.34
N SER A 98 -20.05 19.90 -8.34
CA SER A 98 -21.27 20.40 -7.71
C SER A 98 -21.07 20.63 -6.21
N LEU A 99 -20.45 19.67 -5.53
CA LEU A 99 -20.16 19.78 -4.11
C LEU A 99 -19.15 20.90 -3.81
N ALA A 100 -18.08 21.00 -4.60
CA ALA A 100 -17.08 22.06 -4.44
C ALA A 100 -17.70 23.46 -4.63
N ASN A 101 -18.54 23.64 -5.63
CA ASN A 101 -19.22 24.92 -5.87
C ASN A 101 -20.16 25.30 -4.71
N ALA A 102 -20.92 24.34 -4.17
CA ALA A 102 -21.72 24.52 -2.98
C ALA A 102 -20.86 24.91 -1.75
N LEU A 103 -19.76 24.18 -1.50
CA LEU A 103 -18.85 24.44 -0.39
C LEU A 103 -18.20 25.83 -0.50
N ILE A 104 -17.84 26.28 -1.69
CA ILE A 104 -17.31 27.63 -1.88
C ILE A 104 -18.32 28.67 -1.41
N GLU A 105 -19.60 28.51 -1.74
CA GLU A 105 -20.63 29.46 -1.31
C GLU A 105 -20.85 29.41 0.21
N VAL A 106 -20.86 28.22 0.80
CA VAL A 106 -20.93 28.03 2.27
C VAL A 106 -19.75 28.70 2.96
N ILE A 107 -18.53 28.48 2.47
CA ILE A 107 -17.30 29.01 3.06
C ILE A 107 -17.24 30.53 2.91
N ARG A 108 -17.64 31.09 1.76
CA ARG A 108 -17.68 32.55 1.52
C ARG A 108 -18.54 33.30 2.53
N ARG A 109 -19.61 32.65 3.01
CA ARG A 109 -20.53 33.21 4.02
C ARG A 109 -20.00 33.07 5.45
N ARG A 110 -19.08 32.13 5.70
CA ARG A 110 -18.39 32.00 6.98
C ARG A 110 -17.34 33.09 7.16
N LYS A 111 -17.17 33.56 8.39
CA LYS A 111 -16.19 34.60 8.77
C LYS A 111 -15.05 34.08 9.66
N SER A 112 -15.01 32.79 9.96
CA SER A 112 -14.21 32.24 11.07
C SER A 112 -13.16 31.20 10.67
N LEU A 113 -12.86 31.02 9.38
CA LEU A 113 -11.77 30.13 8.98
C LEU A 113 -10.42 30.82 9.26
N ALA A 114 -9.46 30.08 9.82
CA ALA A 114 -8.14 30.62 10.11
C ALA A 114 -7.34 30.88 8.82
N CYS A 115 -7.20 29.87 7.95
CA CYS A 115 -6.51 29.96 6.66
C CYS A 115 -7.46 30.11 5.46
N ASP A 116 -6.89 30.46 4.31
CA ASP A 116 -7.59 30.48 3.03
C ASP A 116 -7.80 29.06 2.49
N VAL A 117 -8.85 28.86 1.70
CA VAL A 117 -9.13 27.57 1.03
C VAL A 117 -9.01 27.76 -0.47
N GLN A 118 -8.10 27.05 -1.10
CA GLN A 118 -7.87 27.13 -2.54
C GLN A 118 -8.38 25.87 -3.24
N PHE A 119 -9.36 26.05 -4.11
CA PHE A 119 -9.92 24.99 -4.93
C PHE A 119 -9.21 24.91 -6.28
N TYR A 120 -8.78 23.72 -6.66
CA TYR A 120 -8.19 23.37 -7.95
C TYR A 120 -9.14 22.42 -8.67
N PHE A 121 -9.66 22.82 -9.83
CA PHE A 121 -10.53 21.99 -10.66
C PHE A 121 -9.67 21.36 -11.75
N VAL A 122 -9.42 20.05 -11.62
CA VAL A 122 -8.48 19.29 -12.45
C VAL A 122 -9.10 17.97 -12.88
N ASN A 123 -8.75 17.46 -14.06
CA ASN A 123 -9.18 16.13 -14.54
C ASN A 123 -8.05 15.10 -14.42
N SER A 124 -8.35 13.84 -14.76
CA SER A 124 -7.36 12.76 -14.80
C SER A 124 -6.31 12.88 -15.91
N SER A 125 -6.54 13.71 -16.94
CA SER A 125 -5.58 13.92 -18.05
C SER A 125 -4.57 15.04 -17.79
N GLU A 126 -4.80 15.87 -16.79
CA GLU A 126 -3.97 17.01 -16.43
C GLU A 126 -2.96 16.64 -15.34
N GLU A 127 -1.82 17.34 -15.33
CA GLU A 127 -0.89 17.29 -14.21
C GLU A 127 -1.48 18.07 -13.02
N TRP A 128 -1.56 17.43 -11.86
CA TRP A 128 -2.18 18.05 -10.68
C TRP A 128 -1.21 19.07 -10.07
N PRO A 129 -1.58 20.36 -10.00
CA PRO A 129 -0.64 21.41 -9.64
C PRO A 129 -0.24 21.31 -8.17
N VAL A 130 1.06 21.35 -7.88
CA VAL A 130 1.57 21.56 -6.51
C VAL A 130 1.49 23.05 -6.20
N PRO A 131 0.79 23.49 -5.14
CA PRO A 131 0.65 24.91 -4.84
C PRO A 131 2.00 25.52 -4.51
N GLN A 132 2.26 26.73 -5.03
CA GLN A 132 3.45 27.51 -4.67
C GLN A 132 3.35 28.13 -3.27
N ALA A 133 2.13 28.23 -2.73
CA ALA A 133 1.88 28.73 -1.39
C ALA A 133 2.10 27.63 -0.33
N TYR A 134 2.37 28.04 0.91
CA TYR A 134 2.49 27.11 2.02
C TYR A 134 1.16 26.38 2.23
N THR A 135 1.13 25.11 1.84
CA THR A 135 -0.08 24.28 1.92
C THR A 135 -0.03 23.45 3.18
N ARG A 136 -0.91 23.73 4.13
CA ARG A 136 -0.97 22.99 5.40
C ARG A 136 -1.32 21.52 5.15
N ALA A 137 -2.30 21.30 4.25
CA ALA A 137 -2.76 19.99 3.85
C ALA A 137 -3.64 20.08 2.60
N ALA A 138 -3.86 18.94 1.95
CA ALA A 138 -4.65 18.81 0.74
C ALA A 138 -5.83 17.85 0.95
N LEU A 139 -6.98 18.23 0.42
CA LEU A 139 -8.16 17.39 0.30
C LEU A 139 -8.43 17.13 -1.19
N VAL A 140 -8.77 15.89 -1.55
CA VAL A 140 -9.18 15.52 -2.90
C VAL A 140 -10.63 15.08 -2.88
N LEU A 141 -11.45 15.68 -3.76
CA LEU A 141 -12.84 15.32 -4.00
C LEU A 141 -12.95 14.53 -5.29
N ASN A 142 -13.18 13.23 -5.17
CA ASN A 142 -13.25 12.28 -6.28
C ASN A 142 -14.56 11.46 -6.24
N LEU A 143 -15.68 12.18 -6.21
CA LEU A 143 -17.02 11.68 -5.98
C LEU A 143 -17.74 11.49 -7.31
N SER A 144 -17.88 10.23 -7.75
CA SER A 144 -18.77 9.84 -8.85
C SER A 144 -20.25 10.15 -8.56
N THR A 145 -20.67 10.19 -7.29
CA THR A 145 -22.04 10.49 -6.87
C THR A 145 -22.10 11.09 -5.47
N LEU A 146 -23.08 11.98 -5.23
CA LEU A 146 -23.41 12.52 -3.90
C LEU A 146 -24.56 11.76 -3.21
N TYR A 147 -25.10 10.74 -3.86
CA TYR A 147 -26.30 10.03 -3.41
C TYR A 147 -26.01 8.61 -2.91
N ASN A 148 -24.74 8.31 -2.63
CA ASN A 148 -24.32 7.05 -2.01
C ASN A 148 -23.81 7.31 -0.59
N ARG A 149 -24.19 6.42 0.35
CA ARG A 149 -23.65 6.44 1.72
C ARG A 149 -22.26 5.81 1.82
N HIS A 150 -21.85 5.00 0.85
CA HIS A 150 -20.51 4.42 0.84
C HIS A 150 -19.51 5.43 0.32
N ILE A 151 -18.48 5.71 1.13
CA ILE A 151 -17.40 6.61 0.76
C ILE A 151 -16.06 5.92 0.92
N CYS A 152 -15.10 6.38 0.15
CA CYS A 152 -13.73 5.92 0.20
C CYS A 152 -12.83 6.98 0.78
N ILE A 153 -12.02 6.63 1.78
CA ILE A 153 -11.02 7.52 2.37
C ILE A 153 -9.65 6.96 2.00
N ASP A 154 -8.86 7.71 1.24
CA ASP A 154 -7.52 7.33 0.82
C ASP A 154 -6.51 8.40 1.25
N THR A 155 -5.42 7.96 1.88
CA THR A 155 -4.34 8.81 2.38
C THR A 155 -2.97 8.26 1.97
N LEU A 156 -2.93 7.34 1.01
CA LEU A 156 -1.69 6.73 0.55
C LEU A 156 -0.90 7.75 -0.30
N GLY A 157 0.37 7.94 0.02
CA GLY A 157 1.32 8.61 -0.90
C GLY A 157 1.81 7.66 -1.99
N ALA A 158 2.57 8.15 -2.97
CA ALA A 158 3.08 7.39 -4.12
C ALA A 158 3.67 5.99 -3.79
N ASN A 159 4.31 5.85 -2.62
CA ASN A 159 4.96 4.61 -2.19
C ASN A 159 4.07 3.71 -1.32
N GLY A 160 2.78 4.03 -1.14
CA GLY A 160 1.87 3.31 -0.25
C GLY A 160 2.18 3.48 1.23
N ILE A 161 2.96 4.52 1.58
CA ILE A 161 3.25 4.89 2.96
C ILE A 161 2.17 5.88 3.41
N GLN A 162 1.65 5.65 4.61
CA GLN A 162 0.77 6.59 5.30
C GLN A 162 1.56 7.19 6.46
N PRO A 163 1.95 8.48 6.41
CA PRO A 163 2.72 9.08 7.49
C PRO A 163 1.87 9.23 8.76
N ASN A 164 0.56 9.49 8.65
CA ASN A 164 -0.27 9.81 9.80
C ASN A 164 -1.69 9.20 9.73
N GLN A 165 -2.15 8.58 10.82
CA GLN A 165 -3.47 7.95 10.95
C GLN A 165 -4.54 8.91 11.47
N ASP A 166 -4.18 9.93 12.24
CA ASP A 166 -5.11 10.85 12.88
C ASP A 166 -6.04 11.48 11.85
N TYR A 167 -5.52 11.83 10.68
CA TYR A 167 -6.30 12.36 9.57
C TYR A 167 -7.41 11.41 9.10
N THR A 168 -7.04 10.15 8.93
CA THR A 168 -7.98 9.13 8.46
C THR A 168 -8.98 8.79 9.54
N ASN A 169 -8.53 8.70 10.80
CA ASN A 169 -9.37 8.46 11.96
C ASN A 169 -10.42 9.56 12.11
N THR A 170 -10.01 10.83 12.03
CA THR A 170 -10.90 11.98 12.11
C THR A 170 -11.89 12.01 10.94
N ALA A 171 -11.43 11.76 9.71
CA ALA A 171 -12.32 11.67 8.56
C ALA A 171 -13.31 10.51 8.68
N ALA A 172 -12.90 9.36 9.20
CA ALA A 172 -13.78 8.23 9.49
C ALA A 172 -14.80 8.58 10.59
N GLN A 173 -14.39 9.27 11.66
CA GLN A 173 -15.28 9.79 12.71
C GLN A 173 -16.35 10.71 12.14
N PHE A 174 -15.96 11.68 11.33
CA PHE A 174 -16.91 12.56 10.67
C PHE A 174 -17.81 11.80 9.69
N ALA A 175 -17.26 10.85 8.93
CA ALA A 175 -18.07 10.03 8.03
C ALA A 175 -19.16 9.28 8.79
N ALA A 176 -18.80 8.58 9.88
CA ALA A 176 -19.74 7.85 10.71
C ALA A 176 -20.75 8.77 11.41
N ALA A 177 -20.33 9.93 11.92
CA ALA A 177 -21.21 10.93 12.53
C ALA A 177 -22.25 11.44 11.53
N ASN A 178 -21.88 11.56 10.25
CA ASN A 178 -22.78 11.93 9.15
C ASN A 178 -23.45 10.71 8.47
N GLN A 179 -23.44 9.54 9.12
CA GLN A 179 -24.09 8.30 8.65
C GLN A 179 -23.58 7.72 7.32
N PHE A 180 -22.34 8.03 6.95
CA PHE A 180 -21.64 7.38 5.85
C PHE A 180 -21.00 6.05 6.30
N LEU A 181 -20.76 5.17 5.33
CA LEU A 181 -20.07 3.90 5.46
C LEU A 181 -18.68 4.04 4.82
N PRO A 182 -17.66 4.47 5.58
CA PRO A 182 -16.31 4.63 5.04
C PRO A 182 -15.69 3.26 4.68
N SER A 183 -14.83 3.24 3.66
CA SER A 183 -13.97 2.11 3.28
C SER A 183 -12.66 2.63 2.67
N TYR A 184 -11.62 1.79 2.56
CA TYR A 184 -10.47 2.07 1.69
C TYR A 184 -10.63 1.41 0.30
N LEU A 185 -11.58 0.50 0.15
CA LEU A 185 -11.57 -0.50 -0.94
C LEU A 185 -12.39 -0.12 -2.17
N CYS A 186 -13.30 0.85 -2.10
CA CYS A 186 -14.11 1.32 -3.23
C CYS A 186 -13.32 2.00 -4.36
N GLN A 187 -12.02 2.33 -4.17
CA GLN A 187 -11.14 2.72 -5.29
C GLN A 187 -10.52 1.49 -5.99
N ARG A 188 -10.61 0.32 -5.34
CA ARG A 188 -10.22 -0.96 -5.91
C ARG A 188 -11.44 -1.57 -6.59
N ARG A 189 -11.21 -2.32 -7.67
CA ARG A 189 -12.27 -3.12 -8.29
C ARG A 189 -12.74 -4.16 -7.28
N HIS A 190 -14.01 -4.07 -6.89
CA HIS A 190 -14.60 -4.92 -5.85
C HIS A 190 -14.43 -6.41 -6.20
N ARG A 191 -13.92 -7.19 -5.24
CA ARG A 191 -13.92 -8.66 -5.30
C ARG A 191 -15.03 -9.20 -4.44
N SER A 192 -15.60 -10.35 -4.82
CA SER A 192 -16.61 -11.05 -4.01
C SER A 192 -16.16 -11.40 -2.59
N THR A 193 -14.85 -11.39 -2.33
CA THR A 193 -14.23 -11.69 -1.03
C THR A 193 -13.96 -10.45 -0.18
N ASP A 194 -14.15 -9.25 -0.73
CA ASP A 194 -13.88 -8.00 -0.01
C ASP A 194 -15.06 -7.70 0.93
N ASP A 195 -15.04 -8.31 2.12
CA ASP A 195 -16.01 -8.04 3.17
C ASP A 195 -15.43 -7.06 4.20
N ALA A 196 -15.96 -5.83 4.20
CA ALA A 196 -15.58 -4.78 5.14
C ALA A 196 -15.90 -5.14 6.61
N HIS A 197 -16.82 -6.08 6.84
CA HIS A 197 -17.16 -6.57 8.18
C HIS A 197 -16.19 -7.67 8.66
N ALA A 198 -15.49 -8.35 7.75
CA ALA A 198 -14.53 -9.37 8.09
C ALA A 198 -13.11 -8.78 8.23
N GLY A 199 -12.72 -8.48 9.46
CA GLY A 199 -11.48 -7.73 9.76
C GLY A 199 -10.19 -8.29 9.15
N PHE A 200 -10.06 -9.62 9.02
CA PHE A 200 -8.90 -10.22 8.35
C PHE A 200 -8.89 -9.97 6.84
N TRP A 201 -10.04 -10.09 6.17
CA TRP A 201 -10.14 -9.85 4.73
C TRP A 201 -9.94 -8.38 4.39
N HIS A 202 -10.49 -7.48 5.21
CA HIS A 202 -10.23 -6.06 5.06
C HIS A 202 -8.73 -5.74 5.23
N TYR A 203 -8.08 -6.31 6.25
CA TYR A 203 -6.64 -6.19 6.46
C TYR A 203 -5.83 -6.69 5.24
N TRP A 204 -6.15 -7.88 4.74
CA TRP A 204 -5.44 -8.45 3.61
C TRP A 204 -5.65 -7.63 2.33
N ALA A 205 -6.88 -7.18 2.08
CA ALA A 205 -7.21 -6.33 0.94
C ALA A 205 -6.48 -4.98 1.01
N TYR A 206 -6.32 -4.41 2.21
CA TYR A 206 -5.48 -3.23 2.41
C TYR A 206 -4.02 -3.49 2.03
N LEU A 207 -3.42 -4.59 2.53
CA LEU A 207 -2.04 -4.93 2.19
C LEU A 207 -1.85 -5.09 0.68
N GLU A 208 -2.76 -5.79 0.00
CA GLU A 208 -2.74 -5.94 -1.45
C GLU A 208 -2.84 -4.57 -2.14
N ALA A 209 -3.77 -3.71 -1.72
CA ALA A 209 -3.94 -2.37 -2.30
C ALA A 209 -2.67 -1.52 -2.16
N SER A 210 -2.02 -1.55 -0.99
CA SER A 210 -0.75 -0.86 -0.76
C SER A 210 0.36 -1.36 -1.70
N VAL A 211 0.39 -2.66 -2.01
CA VAL A 211 1.36 -3.25 -2.95
C VAL A 211 1.07 -2.84 -4.40
N GLN A 212 -0.20 -2.73 -4.77
CA GLN A 212 -0.66 -2.39 -6.11
C GLN A 212 -0.51 -0.90 -6.46
N LEU A 213 -0.39 -0.03 -5.45
CA LEU A 213 -0.41 1.42 -5.61
C LEU A 213 0.54 1.94 -6.70
N PRO A 214 1.81 1.51 -6.78
CA PRO A 214 2.75 2.05 -7.77
C PRO A 214 2.34 1.76 -9.23
N THR A 215 1.64 0.64 -9.46
CA THR A 215 1.17 0.26 -10.80
C THR A 215 -0.13 0.95 -11.21
N ARG A 216 -0.85 1.50 -10.24
CA ARG A 216 -2.16 2.13 -10.43
C ARG A 216 -2.27 3.38 -9.58
N PRO A 217 -1.33 4.33 -9.73
CA PRO A 217 -1.35 5.53 -8.94
C PRO A 217 -2.60 6.32 -9.33
N GLN A 218 -3.25 6.89 -8.34
CA GLN A 218 -4.23 7.93 -8.57
C GLN A 218 -3.49 9.26 -8.79
N PRO A 219 -4.08 10.22 -9.53
CA PRO A 219 -3.42 11.48 -9.86
C PRO A 219 -2.92 12.28 -8.64
N TRP A 220 -3.52 12.10 -7.46
CA TRP A 220 -3.09 12.78 -6.24
C TRP A 220 -1.99 12.05 -5.46
N HIS A 221 -1.68 10.79 -5.77
CA HIS A 221 -0.63 10.05 -5.05
C HIS A 221 0.76 10.65 -5.25
N ILE A 222 0.97 11.41 -6.33
CA ILE A 222 2.23 12.12 -6.62
C ILE A 222 2.41 13.39 -5.79
N ILE A 223 1.36 13.90 -5.13
CA ILE A 223 1.46 15.11 -4.30
C ILE A 223 2.42 14.82 -3.14
N PRO A 224 3.47 15.64 -2.92
CA PRO A 224 4.51 15.33 -1.94
C PRO A 224 3.97 15.13 -0.52
N SER A 225 4.05 13.89 -0.01
CA SER A 225 3.56 13.55 1.33
C SER A 225 4.43 14.08 2.48
N HIS A 226 5.68 14.46 2.20
CA HIS A 226 6.61 14.96 3.21
C HIS A 226 6.33 16.42 3.63
N SER A 227 5.52 17.15 2.87
CA SER A 227 5.17 18.55 3.16
C SER A 227 3.67 18.81 3.13
N ILE A 228 2.89 17.97 2.45
CA ILE A 228 1.44 18.14 2.30
C ILE A 228 0.76 16.83 2.65
N ASN A 229 0.08 16.80 3.80
CA ASN A 229 -0.80 15.69 4.16
C ASN A 229 -2.01 15.69 3.20
N THR A 230 -2.15 14.64 2.40
CA THR A 230 -3.23 14.51 1.42
C THR A 230 -4.25 13.49 1.89
N ILE A 231 -5.53 13.88 1.89
CA ILE A 231 -6.67 12.99 2.09
C ILE A 231 -7.60 13.06 0.87
N ALA A 232 -7.99 11.91 0.35
CA ALA A 232 -8.94 11.80 -0.74
C ALA A 232 -10.25 11.19 -0.26
N ILE A 233 -11.36 11.82 -0.64
CA ILE A 233 -12.71 11.31 -0.45
C ILE A 233 -13.25 10.94 -1.82
N SER A 234 -13.51 9.66 -2.01
CA SER A 234 -13.98 9.09 -3.26
C SER A 234 -15.32 8.36 -3.09
N SER A 235 -16.05 8.16 -4.18
CA SER A 235 -17.17 7.21 -4.22
C SER A 235 -16.92 6.19 -5.33
N ASP A 236 -17.47 4.98 -5.18
CA ASP A 236 -17.30 3.93 -6.19
C ASP A 236 -18.05 4.31 -7.48
N PRO A 237 -17.37 4.45 -8.64
CA PRO A 237 -18.02 4.74 -9.92
C PRO A 237 -18.91 3.60 -10.42
N LEU A 238 -18.70 2.36 -9.95
CA LEU A 238 -19.51 1.19 -10.31
C LEU A 238 -20.82 1.13 -9.51
N TYR A 239 -20.88 1.79 -8.34
CA TYR A 239 -22.12 1.95 -7.59
C TYR A 239 -22.93 3.13 -8.14
N MET A 240 -23.54 2.92 -9.31
CA MET A 240 -24.65 3.76 -9.74
C MET A 240 -25.90 3.33 -8.98
N ALA A 241 -26.11 3.88 -7.79
CA ALA A 241 -27.41 3.78 -7.15
C ALA A 241 -28.47 4.33 -8.13
N SER A 242 -29.54 3.57 -8.36
CA SER A 242 -30.65 4.06 -9.18
C SER A 242 -31.08 5.42 -8.66
N SER A 243 -31.24 6.39 -9.54
CA SER A 243 -31.66 7.78 -9.28
C SER A 243 -33.02 7.93 -8.56
N MET A 244 -33.61 6.85 -8.05
CA MET A 244 -34.88 6.77 -7.35
C MET A 244 -34.78 6.73 -5.82
N PHE A 245 -33.71 7.25 -5.20
CA PHE A 245 -33.70 7.46 -3.74
C PHE A 245 -34.22 8.86 -3.37
N PRO A 246 -35.25 8.98 -2.51
CA PRO A 246 -35.87 10.26 -2.15
C PRO A 246 -35.10 11.02 -1.05
N HIS A 247 -33.83 10.67 -0.78
CA HIS A 247 -33.08 11.27 0.32
C HIS A 247 -32.36 12.54 -0.15
N SER A 248 -33.14 13.61 -0.29
CA SER A 248 -32.68 14.96 -0.65
C SER A 248 -31.57 15.51 0.26
N GLN A 249 -31.33 14.89 1.41
CA GLN A 249 -30.38 15.34 2.44
C GLN A 249 -28.96 14.78 2.29
N LEU A 250 -28.70 13.80 1.41
CA LEU A 250 -27.34 13.23 1.26
C LEU A 250 -26.31 14.24 0.75
N PRO A 251 -26.61 15.11 -0.24
CA PRO A 251 -25.69 16.17 -0.64
C PRO A 251 -25.35 17.13 0.52
N ASP A 252 -26.32 17.42 1.38
CA ASP A 252 -26.12 18.25 2.57
C ASP A 252 -25.19 17.54 3.57
N ALA A 253 -25.36 16.24 3.79
CA ALA A 253 -24.46 15.44 4.62
C ALA A 253 -23.03 15.37 4.05
N PHE A 254 -22.87 15.29 2.71
CA PHE A 254 -21.56 15.36 2.06
C PHE A 254 -20.91 16.71 2.27
N ALA A 255 -21.65 17.81 2.08
CA ALA A 255 -21.13 19.15 2.31
C ALA A 255 -20.74 19.35 3.77
N GLN A 256 -21.55 18.84 4.69
CA GLN A 256 -21.25 18.86 6.11
C GLN A 256 -19.96 18.10 6.45
N LEU A 257 -19.83 16.86 5.97
CA LEU A 257 -18.62 16.04 6.14
C LEU A 257 -17.37 16.75 5.62
N VAL A 258 -17.42 17.21 4.37
CA VAL A 258 -16.27 17.86 3.73
C VAL A 258 -15.92 19.16 4.43
N LEU A 259 -16.91 19.94 4.87
CA LEU A 259 -16.68 21.17 5.61
C LEU A 259 -16.01 20.89 6.97
N GLN A 260 -16.45 19.84 7.69
CA GLN A 260 -15.80 19.42 8.94
C GLN A 260 -14.34 19.04 8.71
N ILE A 261 -14.04 18.32 7.64
CA ILE A 261 -12.66 17.98 7.26
C ILE A 261 -11.85 19.25 6.94
N ILE A 262 -12.38 20.19 6.14
CA ILE A 262 -11.70 21.46 5.83
C ILE A 262 -11.41 22.27 7.10
N VAL A 263 -12.35 22.35 8.05
CA VAL A 263 -12.13 23.07 9.32
C VAL A 263 -11.07 22.36 10.16
N SER A 264 -11.09 21.03 10.21
CA SER A 264 -10.07 20.24 10.91
C SER A 264 -8.68 20.41 10.29
N LEU A 265 -8.57 20.45 8.95
CA LEU A 265 -7.33 20.71 8.19
C LEU A 265 -6.74 22.07 8.53
N ASN A 266 -7.62 23.05 8.74
CA ASN A 266 -7.25 24.41 9.08
C ASN A 266 -6.60 24.52 10.47
N GLY A 267 -6.97 23.63 11.40
CA GLY A 267 -6.49 23.62 12.78
C GLY A 267 -5.26 22.73 13.04
N LEU A 268 -4.60 22.20 12.01
CA LEU A 268 -3.45 21.32 12.18
C LEU A 268 -2.24 22.06 12.76
N GLU A 269 -1.57 21.48 13.76
CA GLU A 269 -0.25 21.94 14.19
C GLU A 269 0.84 21.52 13.19
N GLU A 270 1.88 22.35 13.01
CA GLU A 270 3.03 22.05 12.13
C GLU A 270 3.78 20.75 12.48
N LYS A 271 3.66 20.27 13.73
CA LYS A 271 4.32 19.02 14.16
C LYS A 271 3.80 17.77 13.44
N PHE A 272 2.71 17.86 12.69
CA PHE A 272 2.19 16.77 11.85
C PHE A 272 3.16 16.29 10.76
N HIS A 273 4.19 17.08 10.42
CA HIS A 273 5.18 16.74 9.38
C HIS A 273 6.17 15.62 9.78
N HIS A 274 6.15 15.17 11.04
CA HIS A 274 7.19 14.30 11.60
C HIS A 274 6.69 13.01 12.23
N SER A 275 5.50 12.52 11.89
CA SER A 275 5.03 11.24 12.43
C SER A 275 5.92 10.09 11.93
N THR A 276 6.88 9.72 12.76
CA THR A 276 7.81 8.60 12.63
C THR A 276 7.14 7.26 12.91
N PHE A 277 5.94 7.27 13.48
CA PHE A 277 5.16 6.09 13.79
C PHE A 277 4.29 5.70 12.61
N VAL A 278 4.74 4.69 11.87
CA VAL A 278 3.93 4.02 10.86
C VAL A 278 2.90 3.14 11.58
N TRP A 279 1.73 2.97 11.00
CA TRP A 279 0.69 2.10 11.53
C TRP A 279 0.13 1.25 10.41
N LEU A 280 -0.22 0.00 10.73
CA LEU A 280 -0.79 -0.93 9.77
C LEU A 280 -2.30 -1.02 10.00
N PRO A 281 -3.14 -0.43 9.14
CA PRO A 281 -4.58 -0.46 9.33
C PRO A 281 -5.13 -1.87 9.13
N VAL A 282 -5.91 -2.31 10.12
CA VAL A 282 -6.70 -3.55 10.08
C VAL A 282 -8.11 -3.22 9.60
N SER A 283 -8.61 -2.07 10.03
CA SER A 283 -9.85 -1.43 9.58
C SER A 283 -9.66 0.09 9.64
N LEU A 284 -10.66 0.85 9.20
CA LEU A 284 -10.67 2.32 9.34
C LEU A 284 -10.54 2.82 10.78
N TRP A 285 -10.85 1.97 11.76
CA TRP A 285 -10.90 2.32 13.18
C TRP A 285 -9.82 1.66 14.01
N HIS A 286 -9.13 0.69 13.43
CA HIS A 286 -8.26 -0.20 14.18
C HIS A 286 -6.98 -0.42 13.38
N TYR A 287 -5.88 -0.36 14.08
CA TYR A 287 -4.55 -0.46 13.51
C TYR A 287 -3.65 -1.26 14.42
N VAL A 288 -2.53 -1.70 13.87
CA VAL A 288 -1.48 -2.38 14.60
C VAL A 288 -0.24 -1.50 14.59
N GLU A 289 0.40 -1.37 15.75
CA GLU A 289 1.68 -0.69 15.89
C GLU A 289 2.69 -1.33 14.94
N TYR A 290 3.40 -0.48 14.19
CA TYR A 290 4.35 -0.94 13.20
C TYR A 290 5.47 -1.81 13.78
N ASP A 291 5.86 -1.63 15.05
CA ASP A 291 6.84 -2.49 15.73
C ASP A 291 6.45 -3.98 15.67
N HIS A 292 5.15 -4.30 15.78
CA HIS A 292 4.68 -5.67 15.63
C HIS A 292 4.81 -6.18 14.19
N ALA A 293 4.53 -5.31 13.21
CA ALA A 293 4.71 -5.63 11.79
C ALA A 293 6.19 -5.81 11.44
N GLN A 294 7.09 -4.99 12.00
CA GLN A 294 8.53 -5.15 11.85
C GLN A 294 9.00 -6.51 12.37
N PHE A 295 8.50 -6.94 13.53
CA PHE A 295 8.85 -8.26 14.07
C PHE A 295 8.46 -9.39 13.11
N CYS A 296 7.31 -9.29 12.45
CA CYS A 296 6.91 -10.22 11.40
C CYS A 296 7.92 -10.26 10.23
N ILE A 297 8.35 -9.10 9.74
CA ILE A 297 9.34 -9.03 8.65
C ILE A 297 10.70 -9.58 9.12
N ILE A 298 11.12 -9.29 10.36
CA ILE A 298 12.34 -9.83 10.96
C ILE A 298 12.32 -11.35 11.01
N LEU A 299 11.17 -11.98 11.29
CA LEU A 299 11.05 -13.44 11.27
C LEU A 299 11.23 -14.01 9.86
N PHE A 300 10.70 -13.35 8.82
CA PHE A 300 10.95 -13.74 7.43
C PHE A 300 12.42 -13.58 7.05
N VAL A 301 13.05 -12.48 7.45
CA VAL A 301 14.51 -12.27 7.28
C VAL A 301 15.31 -13.37 7.99
N ALA A 302 14.95 -13.71 9.23
CA ALA A 302 15.61 -14.75 10.01
C ALA A 302 15.46 -16.13 9.35
N SER A 303 14.30 -16.42 8.78
CA SER A 303 14.07 -17.65 7.99
C SER A 303 15.01 -17.72 6.77
N ILE A 304 15.12 -16.62 6.01
CA ILE A 304 16.02 -16.52 4.86
C ILE A 304 17.47 -16.71 5.31
N PHE A 305 17.95 -15.99 6.33
CA PHE A 305 19.31 -16.15 6.84
C PHE A 305 19.60 -17.55 7.35
N SER A 306 18.66 -18.16 8.06
CA SER A 306 18.79 -19.53 8.55
C SER A 306 18.90 -20.52 7.39
N THR A 307 18.11 -20.33 6.33
CA THR A 307 18.20 -21.14 5.11
C THR A 307 19.56 -20.96 4.42
N THR A 308 20.04 -19.73 4.29
CA THR A 308 21.38 -19.42 3.77
C THR A 308 22.47 -20.11 4.58
N TYR A 309 22.36 -20.08 5.90
CA TYR A 309 23.34 -20.70 6.77
C TYR A 309 23.31 -22.23 6.64
N SER A 310 22.13 -22.84 6.49
CA SER A 310 22.00 -24.27 6.20
C SER A 310 22.71 -24.66 4.91
N GLU A 311 22.58 -23.87 3.85
CA GLU A 311 23.27 -24.17 2.58
C GLU A 311 24.78 -23.92 2.68
N TYR A 312 25.19 -22.85 3.35
CA TYR A 312 26.59 -22.58 3.66
C TYR A 312 27.26 -23.76 4.39
N GLN A 313 26.58 -24.34 5.38
CA GLN A 313 27.10 -25.49 6.12
C GLN A 313 27.34 -26.72 5.24
N LEU A 314 26.60 -26.88 4.13
CA LEU A 314 26.83 -28.00 3.20
C LEU A 314 27.84 -27.70 2.11
N ARG A 315 27.82 -26.49 1.54
CA ARG A 315 28.49 -26.19 0.27
C ARG A 315 29.58 -25.12 0.37
N GLY A 316 29.71 -24.44 1.51
CA GLY A 316 30.60 -23.30 1.68
C GLY A 316 30.07 -22.02 1.00
N ILE A 317 30.91 -20.98 0.94
CA ILE A 317 30.63 -19.73 0.20
C ILE A 317 31.42 -19.77 -1.10
N SER A 318 30.74 -19.64 -2.24
CA SER A 318 31.35 -19.16 -3.47
C SER A 318 30.50 -18.03 -4.06
N ILE A 319 31.16 -16.94 -4.43
CA ILE A 319 30.55 -15.77 -5.04
C ILE A 319 30.75 -15.92 -6.54
N THR A 320 29.67 -16.11 -7.29
CA THR A 320 29.72 -16.37 -8.73
C THR A 320 28.97 -15.28 -9.49
N PRO A 321 29.63 -14.56 -10.41
CA PRO A 321 29.04 -13.41 -11.11
C PRO A 321 27.81 -13.79 -11.96
N LEU A 322 27.65 -15.08 -12.28
CA LEU A 322 26.48 -15.63 -12.95
C LEU A 322 25.14 -15.37 -12.22
N PHE A 323 25.14 -14.98 -10.94
CA PHE A 323 23.92 -14.51 -10.27
C PHE A 323 23.28 -13.31 -11.00
N VAL A 324 24.08 -12.43 -11.60
CA VAL A 324 23.56 -11.26 -12.33
C VAL A 324 22.67 -11.70 -13.49
N THR A 325 22.94 -12.84 -14.13
CA THR A 325 22.08 -13.33 -15.22
C THR A 325 20.72 -13.80 -14.71
N LEU A 326 20.61 -14.27 -13.47
CA LEU A 326 19.33 -14.62 -12.86
C LEU A 326 18.46 -13.37 -12.65
N LEU A 327 19.07 -12.25 -12.27
CA LEU A 327 18.39 -10.96 -12.14
C LEU A 327 17.94 -10.36 -13.49
N LEU A 328 18.46 -10.87 -14.62
CA LEU A 328 18.02 -10.47 -15.97
C LEU A 328 16.85 -11.31 -16.49
N THR A 329 16.51 -12.43 -15.85
CA THR A 329 15.33 -13.24 -16.22
C THR A 329 14.00 -12.48 -16.27
N PRO A 330 13.70 -11.49 -15.41
CA PRO A 330 12.45 -10.75 -15.48
C PRO A 330 12.39 -9.84 -16.71
N VAL A 331 13.52 -9.22 -17.09
CA VAL A 331 13.63 -8.39 -18.31
C VAL A 331 13.32 -9.24 -19.54
N ALA A 332 13.93 -10.42 -19.63
CA ALA A 332 13.70 -11.32 -20.74
C ALA A 332 12.27 -11.89 -20.75
N ALA A 333 11.71 -12.20 -19.57
CA ALA A 333 10.32 -12.62 -19.45
C ALA A 333 9.33 -11.53 -19.88
N ALA A 334 9.59 -10.28 -19.49
CA ALA A 334 8.80 -9.12 -19.91
C ALA A 334 8.87 -8.93 -21.44
N ALA A 335 10.05 -9.06 -22.05
CA ALA A 335 10.19 -8.99 -23.50
C ALA A 335 9.40 -10.09 -24.22
N VAL A 336 9.46 -11.33 -23.74
CA VAL A 336 8.74 -12.47 -24.33
C VAL A 336 7.23 -12.34 -24.14
N PHE A 337 6.79 -11.78 -23.00
CA PHE A 337 5.38 -11.47 -22.75
C PHE A 337 4.80 -10.53 -23.81
N GLN A 338 5.55 -9.49 -24.21
CA GLN A 338 5.11 -8.55 -25.23
C GLN A 338 4.95 -9.20 -26.62
N VAL A 339 5.72 -10.24 -26.92
CA VAL A 339 5.70 -10.90 -28.24
C VAL A 339 4.62 -11.98 -28.33
N ALA A 340 4.44 -12.80 -27.29
CA ALA A 340 3.63 -14.01 -27.37
C ALA A 340 2.78 -14.31 -26.11
N GLY A 341 2.68 -13.35 -25.20
CA GLY A 341 1.82 -13.44 -24.02
C GLY A 341 2.26 -14.47 -22.97
N TRP A 342 1.32 -14.85 -22.10
CA TRP A 342 1.61 -15.67 -20.90
C TRP A 342 2.16 -17.07 -21.19
N GLY A 343 1.72 -17.71 -22.27
CA GLY A 343 2.23 -19.02 -22.66
C GLY A 343 3.74 -18.99 -22.94
N ALA A 344 4.21 -17.90 -23.54
CA ALA A 344 5.62 -17.70 -23.81
C ALA A 344 6.43 -17.36 -22.56
N VAL A 345 5.84 -16.66 -21.58
CA VAL A 345 6.47 -16.44 -20.25
C VAL A 345 6.69 -17.75 -19.52
N ALA A 346 5.71 -18.67 -19.56
CA ALA A 346 5.86 -19.99 -18.95
C ALA A 346 6.97 -20.80 -19.64
N ALA A 347 7.01 -20.80 -20.98
CA ALA A 347 8.06 -21.46 -21.75
C ALA A 347 9.45 -20.85 -21.47
N ALA A 348 9.55 -19.51 -21.41
CA ALA A 348 10.78 -18.80 -21.08
C ALA A 348 11.23 -19.12 -19.65
N SER A 349 10.32 -19.15 -18.68
CA SER A 349 10.62 -19.54 -17.30
C SER A 349 11.22 -20.95 -17.23
N ALA A 350 10.61 -21.91 -17.94
CA ALA A 350 11.12 -23.28 -18.03
C ALA A 350 12.49 -23.33 -18.71
N ALA A 351 12.69 -22.57 -19.79
CA ALA A 351 13.97 -22.47 -20.49
C ALA A 351 15.06 -21.86 -19.60
N PHE A 352 14.75 -20.80 -18.85
CA PHE A 352 15.68 -20.24 -17.87
C PHE A 352 15.99 -21.23 -16.76
N SER A 353 14.99 -21.93 -16.21
CA SER A 353 15.25 -22.97 -15.21
C SER A 353 16.15 -24.08 -15.76
N LEU A 354 15.98 -24.48 -17.03
CA LEU A 354 16.87 -25.45 -17.70
C LEU A 354 18.29 -24.90 -17.87
N LEU A 355 18.42 -23.65 -18.32
CA LEU A 355 19.72 -22.97 -18.47
C LEU A 355 20.45 -22.87 -17.14
N PHE A 356 19.76 -22.41 -16.08
CA PHE A 356 20.34 -22.31 -14.75
C PHE A 356 20.70 -23.68 -14.18
N ARG A 357 19.96 -24.74 -14.49
CA ARG A 357 20.36 -26.12 -14.15
C ARG A 357 21.75 -26.46 -14.73
N LEU A 358 22.05 -26.10 -15.97
CA LEU A 358 23.35 -26.36 -16.58
C LEU A 358 24.46 -25.56 -15.89
N LEU A 359 24.13 -24.34 -15.45
CA LEU A 359 25.05 -23.44 -14.77
C LEU A 359 25.21 -23.75 -13.28
N MET A 360 24.33 -24.55 -12.66
CA MET A 360 24.30 -24.82 -11.21
C MET A 360 25.62 -25.32 -10.61
N GLY A 361 26.46 -26.01 -11.39
CA GLY A 361 27.81 -26.36 -10.94
C GLY A 361 28.67 -25.13 -10.56
N HIS A 362 28.29 -23.96 -11.05
CA HIS A 362 28.98 -22.69 -10.95
C HIS A 362 28.11 -21.58 -10.36
N VAL A 363 26.89 -21.86 -9.90
CA VAL A 363 25.99 -20.87 -9.33
C VAL A 363 25.53 -21.39 -7.98
N ASN A 364 26.11 -20.85 -6.91
CA ASN A 364 25.66 -21.12 -5.55
C ASN A 364 24.73 -20.01 -5.06
N SER A 365 23.78 -20.38 -4.21
CA SER A 365 22.65 -19.53 -3.79
C SER A 365 23.03 -18.32 -2.94
N GLY A 366 24.24 -18.30 -2.37
CA GLY A 366 24.59 -17.39 -1.27
C GLY A 366 24.35 -15.91 -1.60
N MET A 367 24.59 -15.50 -2.84
CA MET A 367 24.31 -14.14 -3.28
C MET A 367 22.81 -13.85 -3.45
N LEU A 368 22.06 -14.76 -4.07
CA LEU A 368 20.60 -14.61 -4.22
C LEU A 368 19.92 -14.53 -2.84
N LEU A 369 20.34 -15.38 -1.91
CA LEU A 369 19.80 -15.39 -0.55
C LEU A 369 20.18 -14.14 0.25
N SER A 370 21.41 -13.63 0.06
CA SER A 370 21.82 -12.36 0.66
C SER A 370 21.03 -11.19 0.08
N PHE A 371 20.79 -11.17 -1.23
CA PHE A 371 19.98 -10.16 -1.89
C PHE A 371 18.53 -10.19 -1.38
N ASN A 372 17.93 -11.37 -1.26
CA ASN A 372 16.61 -11.57 -0.66
C ASN A 372 16.54 -10.95 0.76
N ALA A 373 17.53 -11.24 1.61
CA ALA A 373 17.58 -10.72 2.97
C ALA A 373 17.73 -9.20 3.02
N ILE A 374 18.66 -8.64 2.23
CA ILE A 374 18.87 -7.19 2.16
C ILE A 374 17.62 -6.48 1.65
N ALA A 375 17.00 -6.99 0.59
CA ALA A 375 15.78 -6.42 0.03
C ALA A 375 14.63 -6.43 1.05
N LEU A 376 14.44 -7.52 1.80
CA LEU A 376 13.44 -7.55 2.88
C LEU A 376 13.74 -6.53 3.98
N CYS A 377 15.01 -6.41 4.40
CA CYS A 377 15.40 -5.44 5.42
C CYS A 377 15.11 -4.00 4.97
N LEU A 378 15.29 -3.69 3.69
CA LEU A 378 14.93 -2.37 3.13
C LEU A 378 13.42 -2.14 3.15
N LEU A 379 12.61 -3.18 2.90
CA LEU A 379 11.14 -3.08 2.95
C LEU A 379 10.61 -2.78 4.35
N ILE A 380 11.34 -3.12 5.41
CA ILE A 380 11.00 -2.71 6.78
C ILE A 380 10.81 -1.20 6.78
N ILE A 381 11.79 -0.43 6.31
CA ILE A 381 11.77 1.04 6.41
C ILE A 381 10.93 1.66 5.29
N LEU A 382 11.00 1.13 4.07
CA LEU A 382 10.48 1.82 2.90
C LEU A 382 9.00 1.57 2.62
N GLN A 383 8.51 0.33 2.75
CA GLN A 383 7.11 0.00 2.44
C GLN A 383 6.68 -1.26 3.21
N PRO A 384 6.28 -1.12 4.49
CA PRO A 384 6.05 -2.26 5.38
C PRO A 384 4.99 -3.25 4.88
N ALA A 385 3.90 -2.75 4.29
CA ALA A 385 2.85 -3.59 3.73
C ALA A 385 3.38 -4.50 2.60
N CYS A 386 4.24 -3.96 1.73
CA CYS A 386 4.97 -4.75 0.75
C CYS A 386 5.92 -5.75 1.44
N GLY A 387 6.62 -5.33 2.49
CA GLY A 387 7.44 -6.18 3.34
C GLY A 387 6.70 -7.39 3.90
N LEU A 388 5.45 -7.23 4.32
CA LEU A 388 4.63 -8.31 4.85
C LEU A 388 4.21 -9.31 3.76
N VAL A 389 3.58 -8.84 2.67
CA VAL A 389 3.04 -9.73 1.64
C VAL A 389 4.16 -10.34 0.79
N ALA A 390 5.05 -9.49 0.27
CA ALA A 390 6.13 -9.93 -0.61
C ALA A 390 7.25 -10.61 0.19
N GLY A 391 7.52 -10.17 1.43
CA GLY A 391 8.49 -10.83 2.27
C GLY A 391 8.06 -12.23 2.71
N ALA A 392 6.77 -12.44 3.00
CA ALA A 392 6.24 -13.78 3.23
C ALA A 392 6.45 -14.68 2.00
N ALA A 393 6.12 -14.19 0.80
CA ALA A 393 6.31 -14.95 -0.44
C ALA A 393 7.78 -15.31 -0.70
N ALA A 394 8.69 -14.35 -0.56
CA ALA A 394 10.12 -14.59 -0.71
C ALA A 394 10.64 -15.61 0.31
N ALA A 395 10.23 -15.51 1.57
CA ALA A 395 10.64 -16.46 2.61
C ALA A 395 10.10 -17.88 2.36
N ILE A 396 8.85 -18.00 1.87
CA ILE A 396 8.28 -19.30 1.46
C ILE A 396 9.10 -19.89 0.31
N GLN A 397 9.36 -19.11 -0.74
CA GLN A 397 10.16 -19.56 -1.88
C GLN A 397 11.54 -20.05 -1.42
N VAL A 398 12.28 -19.20 -0.71
CA VAL A 398 13.63 -19.50 -0.22
C VAL A 398 13.65 -20.75 0.65
N SER A 399 12.62 -21.00 1.47
CA SER A 399 12.59 -22.15 2.37
C SER A 399 12.78 -23.50 1.66
N PHE A 400 12.33 -23.65 0.42
CA PHE A 400 12.50 -24.89 -0.35
C PHE A 400 13.96 -25.20 -0.71
N ILE A 401 14.87 -24.21 -0.58
CA ILE A 401 16.30 -24.42 -0.77
C ILE A 401 16.93 -25.13 0.45
N HIS A 402 16.28 -25.05 1.62
CA HIS A 402 16.76 -25.65 2.86
C HIS A 402 17.01 -27.15 2.70
N ASN A 403 18.09 -27.65 3.31
CA ASN A 403 18.58 -29.02 3.10
C ASN A 403 17.54 -30.10 3.42
N ALA A 404 16.69 -29.88 4.42
CA ALA A 404 15.63 -30.81 4.78
C ALA A 404 14.56 -30.99 3.68
N LEU A 405 14.45 -30.03 2.74
CA LEU A 405 13.49 -30.03 1.66
C LEU A 405 14.12 -30.36 0.29
N GLN A 406 15.40 -30.72 0.22
CA GLN A 406 16.10 -31.06 -1.02
C GLN A 406 15.76 -32.47 -1.56
N ASN A 407 14.56 -32.97 -1.31
CA ASN A 407 14.05 -34.20 -1.90
C ASN A 407 13.12 -33.89 -3.09
N ARG A 408 12.98 -34.84 -4.02
CA ARG A 408 12.15 -34.69 -5.23
C ARG A 408 10.73 -34.19 -4.96
N PRO A 409 9.94 -34.80 -4.05
CA PRO A 409 8.56 -34.36 -3.84
C PRO A 409 8.48 -32.96 -3.23
N ALA A 410 9.29 -32.62 -2.23
CA ALA A 410 9.28 -31.29 -1.64
C ALA A 410 9.73 -30.22 -2.64
N MET A 411 10.73 -30.49 -3.48
CA MET A 411 11.13 -29.56 -4.54
C MET A 411 10.09 -29.41 -5.64
N ALA A 412 9.32 -30.46 -5.97
CA ALA A 412 8.22 -30.37 -6.91
C ALA A 412 7.11 -29.45 -6.38
N VAL A 413 6.75 -29.61 -5.10
CA VAL A 413 5.84 -28.71 -4.40
C VAL A 413 6.43 -27.29 -4.36
N GLY A 414 7.71 -27.16 -4.07
CA GLY A 414 8.41 -25.87 -4.01
C GLY A 414 8.38 -25.12 -5.33
N ALA A 415 8.64 -25.79 -6.46
CA ALA A 415 8.55 -25.17 -7.77
C ALA A 415 7.11 -24.72 -8.07
N ALA A 416 6.11 -25.57 -7.81
CA ALA A 416 4.71 -25.23 -8.02
C ALA A 416 4.27 -24.04 -7.16
N VAL A 417 4.57 -24.05 -5.86
CA VAL A 417 4.24 -22.95 -4.93
C VAL A 417 4.96 -21.67 -5.33
N SER A 418 6.24 -21.75 -5.71
CA SER A 418 7.02 -20.56 -6.09
C SER A 418 6.51 -19.92 -7.38
N SER A 419 6.13 -20.73 -8.37
CA SER A 419 5.48 -20.25 -9.59
C SER A 419 4.09 -19.69 -9.31
N ALA A 420 3.31 -20.30 -8.42
CA ALA A 420 2.00 -19.81 -8.02
C ALA A 420 2.10 -18.45 -7.29
N LEU A 421 3.10 -18.27 -6.42
CA LEU A 421 3.38 -16.98 -5.79
C LEU A 421 3.78 -15.93 -6.83
N ALA A 422 4.68 -16.24 -7.75
CA ALA A 422 5.04 -15.31 -8.83
C ALA A 422 3.80 -14.94 -9.67
N TYR A 423 2.98 -15.92 -10.03
CA TYR A 423 1.71 -15.69 -10.73
C TYR A 423 0.75 -14.81 -9.93
N TYR A 424 0.64 -15.00 -8.61
CA TYR A 424 -0.18 -14.15 -7.75
C TYR A 424 0.25 -12.68 -7.81
N PHE A 425 1.55 -12.37 -7.68
CA PHE A 425 2.02 -10.99 -7.77
C PHE A 425 1.83 -10.41 -9.18
N ILE A 426 2.21 -11.16 -10.20
CA ILE A 426 2.26 -10.66 -11.57
C ILE A 426 0.87 -10.58 -12.20
N TYR A 427 0.09 -11.65 -12.14
CA TYR A 427 -1.23 -11.72 -12.77
C TYR A 427 -2.33 -11.17 -11.87
N HIS A 428 -2.38 -11.62 -10.61
CA HIS A 428 -3.49 -11.29 -9.72
C HIS A 428 -3.36 -9.88 -9.12
N LEU A 429 -2.17 -9.52 -8.64
CA LEU A 429 -1.87 -8.16 -8.20
C LEU A 429 -1.55 -7.22 -9.37
N ARG A 430 -1.37 -7.74 -10.58
CA ARG A 430 -1.10 -6.97 -11.82
C ARG A 430 0.20 -6.17 -11.75
N LEU A 431 1.19 -6.69 -11.03
CA LEU A 431 2.52 -6.12 -11.02
C LEU A 431 3.27 -6.52 -12.29
N PRO A 432 4.10 -5.62 -12.86
CA PRO A 432 4.83 -5.95 -14.06
C PRO A 432 5.86 -7.06 -13.80
N LEU A 433 6.12 -7.87 -14.83
CA LEU A 433 7.22 -8.86 -14.81
C LEU A 433 8.58 -8.18 -14.56
N PHE A 434 8.73 -6.98 -15.09
CA PHE A 434 9.87 -6.10 -14.87
C PHE A 434 9.37 -4.68 -14.71
N GLY A 435 9.65 -4.06 -13.56
CA GLY A 435 9.32 -2.68 -13.26
C GLY A 435 10.32 -2.09 -12.27
N VAL A 436 10.54 -0.79 -12.40
CA VAL A 436 11.54 -0.02 -11.62
C VAL A 436 10.96 1.25 -11.01
N ASP A 437 9.67 1.51 -11.22
CA ASP A 437 9.04 2.77 -10.84
C ASP A 437 8.67 2.79 -9.36
N GLY A 438 8.50 1.61 -8.75
CA GLY A 438 8.14 1.46 -7.34
C GLY A 438 8.88 0.33 -6.62
N ILE A 439 8.92 0.43 -5.30
CA ILE A 439 9.53 -0.57 -4.41
C ILE A 439 8.88 -1.95 -4.59
N SER A 440 7.55 -2.02 -4.72
CA SER A 440 6.85 -3.28 -4.95
C SER A 440 7.21 -3.91 -6.30
N GLU A 441 7.37 -3.11 -7.35
CA GLU A 441 7.80 -3.58 -8.67
C GLU A 441 9.23 -4.11 -8.66
N LEU A 442 10.15 -3.37 -8.04
CA LEU A 442 11.54 -3.80 -7.86
C LEU A 442 11.58 -5.12 -7.10
N PHE A 443 10.76 -5.27 -6.07
CA PHE A 443 10.77 -6.48 -5.26
C PHE A 443 10.22 -7.70 -6.03
N VAL A 444 9.16 -7.54 -6.84
CA VAL A 444 8.68 -8.62 -7.71
C VAL A 444 9.73 -8.98 -8.76
N SER A 445 10.32 -7.96 -9.40
CA SER A 445 11.28 -8.12 -10.48
C SER A 445 12.57 -8.78 -10.00
N PHE A 446 13.15 -8.34 -8.88
CA PHE A 446 14.48 -8.79 -8.47
C PHE A 446 14.47 -9.87 -7.39
N VAL A 447 13.31 -10.17 -6.78
CA VAL A 447 13.20 -11.17 -5.72
C VAL A 447 12.22 -12.28 -6.08
N ILE A 448 10.92 -11.96 -6.21
CA ILE A 448 9.87 -12.98 -6.33
C ILE A 448 10.00 -13.81 -7.61
N TYR A 449 10.16 -13.17 -8.76
CA TYR A 449 10.24 -13.88 -10.04
C TYR A 449 11.56 -14.67 -10.19
N PRO A 450 12.75 -14.07 -9.91
CA PRO A 450 14.02 -14.80 -9.93
C PRO A 450 14.05 -16.02 -9.00
N ASN A 451 13.46 -15.92 -7.81
CA ASN A 451 13.35 -17.04 -6.88
C ASN A 451 12.54 -18.21 -7.48
N ALA A 452 11.45 -17.93 -8.19
CA ALA A 452 10.64 -18.97 -8.82
C ALA A 452 11.43 -19.72 -9.90
N VAL A 453 12.15 -18.99 -10.77
CA VAL A 453 13.02 -19.59 -11.79
C VAL A 453 14.14 -20.42 -11.14
N TRP A 454 14.72 -19.90 -10.06
CA TRP A 454 15.79 -20.56 -9.31
C TRP A 454 15.33 -21.89 -8.70
N ILE A 455 14.19 -21.91 -8.02
CA ILE A 455 13.65 -23.13 -7.41
C ILE A 455 13.25 -24.15 -8.49
N GLY A 456 12.70 -23.68 -9.61
CA GLY A 456 12.46 -24.51 -10.79
C GLY A 456 13.73 -25.20 -11.30
N SER A 457 14.86 -24.47 -11.36
CA SER A 457 16.13 -25.07 -11.80
C SER A 457 16.66 -26.14 -10.84
N ARG A 458 16.47 -25.96 -9.52
CA ARG A 458 16.84 -26.96 -8.50
C ARG A 458 16.00 -28.24 -8.63
N LEU A 459 14.70 -28.13 -8.90
CA LEU A 459 13.87 -29.29 -9.18
C LEU A 459 14.41 -30.07 -10.38
N LEU A 460 14.74 -29.38 -11.48
CA LEU A 460 15.27 -30.01 -12.69
C LEU A 460 16.61 -30.73 -12.44
N CYS A 461 17.45 -30.24 -11.52
CA CYS A 461 18.67 -30.94 -11.11
C CYS A 461 18.40 -32.28 -10.42
N LEU A 462 17.30 -32.40 -9.66
CA LEU A 462 16.96 -33.64 -8.96
C LEU A 462 16.29 -34.69 -9.86
N LEU A 463 15.75 -34.27 -11.00
CA LEU A 463 15.07 -35.14 -11.96
C LEU A 463 16.01 -35.84 -12.93
N SER A 464 17.26 -35.39 -13.05
CA SER A 464 18.35 -36.16 -13.65
C SER A 464 18.99 -37.09 -12.64
#